data_AF-A0A0C9VF16-F1
#
_entry.id   AF-A0A0C9VF16-F1
#
_cell.length_a   1.000
_cell.length_b   1.000
_cell.length_c   1.000
_cell.angle_alpha   90.00
_cell.angle_beta   90.00
_cell.angle_gamma   90.00
#
_symmetry.space_group_name_H-M   'P 1'
#
loop_
_entity.id
_entity.type
_entity.pdbx_description
1 polymer ?
#
loop_
_entity_poly.entity_id
_entity_poly.type
_entity_poly.pdbx_seq_one_letter_code
_entity_poly.pdbx_strand_id
1 'polypeptide(L)'
;ILEDEDIQEKIQLKLMERSKKGYIRAEDIVEIVQSSEIQDLLASKGTRTTISIWTARRWLKRLDWRYGKTKNGMYIDGHEREDVVEYRKGFLERWKEYEKRMIIYDNHGNIISTPNGPAIPLQVRFKLILVTHDESTFYANDRRKTKWSHSSEKAAPERKGEGASIMISDFLTPEWGRLRDDSDEAQVIFKAGKNRDGYFSADDLLNQVKDAIDIFESRSNGTATGLFMFDNAPSHQKRAPDARSARKMPKGPSANWTHHKNGPEMRPGRLPDGSTQSFYFPADHPTMPGWFKGMETIIKER
;
A
#
# COMPACT_ATOMS: atom_id res chain seq x y z
N ILE A 1 37.22 3.63 -32.32
CA ILE A 1 35.77 3.48 -32.54
C ILE A 1 35.00 3.99 -31.33
N LEU A 2 35.01 3.32 -30.16
CA LEU A 2 34.27 3.78 -28.98
C LEU A 2 34.90 4.98 -28.22
N GLU A 3 36.01 5.53 -28.73
CA GLU A 3 36.60 6.79 -28.23
C GLU A 3 35.98 8.02 -28.92
N ASP A 4 35.19 7.78 -29.97
CA ASP A 4 34.52 8.81 -30.74
C ASP A 4 33.11 9.00 -30.19
N GLU A 5 32.84 10.19 -29.65
CA GLU A 5 31.60 10.50 -28.92
C GLU A 5 30.36 10.30 -29.80
N ASP A 6 30.37 10.75 -31.07
CA ASP A 6 29.24 10.59 -31.99
C ASP A 6 28.90 9.11 -32.22
N ILE A 7 29.92 8.27 -32.40
CA ILE A 7 29.73 6.82 -32.60
C ILE A 7 29.27 6.17 -31.30
N GLN A 8 29.83 6.58 -30.17
CA GLN A 8 29.48 6.07 -28.84
C GLN A 8 28.00 6.35 -28.52
N GLU A 9 27.54 7.59 -28.69
CA GLU A 9 26.15 8.00 -28.43
C GLU A 9 25.17 7.24 -29.32
N LYS A 10 25.45 7.10 -30.62
CA LYS A 10 24.57 6.34 -31.52
C LYS A 10 24.46 4.87 -31.15
N ILE A 11 25.58 4.25 -30.77
CA ILE A 11 25.57 2.85 -30.31
C ILE A 11 24.74 2.73 -29.02
N GLN A 12 24.89 3.68 -28.09
CA GLN A 12 24.16 3.68 -26.82
C GLN A 12 22.65 3.88 -27.03
N LEU A 13 22.23 4.79 -27.91
CA LEU A 13 20.83 4.99 -28.29
C LEU A 13 20.19 3.72 -28.86
N LYS A 14 20.87 3.06 -29.82
CA LYS A 14 20.37 1.80 -30.42
C LYS A 14 20.30 0.66 -29.41
N LEU A 15 21.27 0.59 -28.48
CA LEU A 15 21.22 -0.38 -27.38
C LEU A 15 20.03 -0.11 -26.45
N MET A 16 19.79 1.14 -26.08
CA MET A 16 18.64 1.51 -25.26
C MET A 16 17.32 1.13 -25.93
N GLU A 17 17.16 1.36 -27.23
CA GLU A 17 15.96 0.93 -27.97
C GLU A 17 15.78 -0.60 -28.00
N ARG A 18 16.85 -1.36 -28.22
CA ARG A 18 16.79 -2.83 -28.18
C ARG A 18 16.45 -3.35 -26.77
N SER A 19 16.95 -2.70 -25.72
CA SER A 19 16.65 -3.08 -24.33
C SER A 19 15.18 -3.00 -23.97
N LYS A 20 14.40 -2.11 -24.62
CA LYS A 20 12.96 -1.99 -24.40
C LYS A 20 12.18 -3.22 -24.88
N LYS A 21 12.75 -3.99 -25.83
CA LYS A 21 12.12 -5.16 -26.45
C LYS A 21 12.61 -6.50 -25.87
N GLY A 22 13.62 -6.49 -25.00
CA GLY A 22 14.16 -7.71 -24.40
C GLY A 22 15.58 -7.58 -23.87
N TYR A 23 16.20 -8.71 -23.57
CA TYR A 23 17.58 -8.77 -23.08
C TYR A 23 18.59 -8.44 -24.19
N ILE A 24 19.63 -7.69 -23.83
CA ILE A 24 20.77 -7.41 -24.70
C ILE A 24 21.85 -8.47 -24.51
N ARG A 25 22.45 -8.86 -25.61
CA ARG A 25 23.62 -9.75 -25.71
C ARG A 25 24.78 -9.00 -26.36
N ALA A 26 25.98 -9.58 -26.30
CA ALA A 26 27.16 -8.96 -26.91
C ALA A 26 27.04 -8.90 -28.44
N GLU A 27 26.33 -9.85 -29.04
CA GLU A 27 26.03 -9.92 -30.47
C GLU A 27 25.24 -8.69 -30.94
N ASP A 28 24.38 -8.12 -30.09
CA ASP A 28 23.60 -6.93 -30.45
C ASP A 28 24.50 -5.72 -30.73
N ILE A 29 25.62 -5.57 -30.02
CA ILE A 29 26.60 -4.50 -30.30
C ILE A 29 27.29 -4.76 -31.64
N VAL A 30 27.63 -6.01 -31.94
CA VAL A 30 28.26 -6.37 -33.22
C VAL A 30 27.32 -6.04 -34.38
N GLU A 31 26.04 -6.40 -34.27
CA GLU A 31 25.01 -6.09 -35.26
C GLU A 31 24.79 -4.58 -35.40
N ILE A 32 24.77 -3.83 -34.30
CA ILE A 32 24.64 -2.36 -34.33
C ILE A 32 25.82 -1.74 -35.08
N VAL A 33 27.05 -2.18 -34.79
CA VAL A 33 28.25 -1.68 -35.48
C VAL A 33 28.27 -2.06 -36.96
N GLN A 34 27.68 -3.20 -37.33
CA GLN A 34 27.53 -3.64 -38.72
C GLN A 34 26.37 -2.96 -39.47
N SER A 35 25.49 -2.23 -38.77
CA SER A 35 24.39 -1.51 -39.43
C SER A 35 24.92 -0.47 -40.41
N SER A 36 24.22 -0.30 -41.54
CA SER A 36 24.60 0.65 -42.61
C SER A 36 24.89 2.04 -42.06
N GLU A 37 24.04 2.53 -41.17
CA GLU A 37 24.19 3.85 -40.54
C GLU A 37 25.50 4.02 -39.75
N ILE A 38 25.93 3.00 -38.99
CA ILE A 38 27.19 3.07 -38.24
C ILE A 38 28.38 2.85 -39.17
N GLN A 39 28.25 1.97 -40.17
CA GLN A 39 29.30 1.75 -41.17
C GLN A 39 29.55 2.99 -42.04
N ASP A 40 28.51 3.75 -42.38
CA ASP A 40 28.64 5.00 -43.14
C ASP A 40 29.28 6.11 -42.29
N LEU A 41 28.95 6.17 -40.99
CA LEU A 41 29.59 7.07 -40.04
C LEU A 41 31.06 6.71 -39.78
N LEU A 42 31.38 5.41 -39.74
CA LEU A 42 32.75 4.95 -39.67
C LEU A 42 33.51 5.32 -40.95
N ALA A 43 32.89 5.13 -42.12
CA ALA A 43 33.50 5.41 -43.42
C ALA A 43 33.79 6.91 -43.60
N SER A 44 32.90 7.80 -43.15
CA SER A 44 33.13 9.24 -43.16
C SER A 44 34.30 9.67 -42.27
N LYS A 45 34.60 8.88 -41.23
CA LYS A 45 35.76 9.03 -40.35
C LYS A 45 36.98 8.21 -40.79
N GLY A 46 36.99 7.69 -42.02
CA GLY A 46 38.14 7.02 -42.64
C GLY A 46 38.36 5.57 -42.22
N THR A 47 37.38 4.90 -41.63
CA THR A 47 37.50 3.50 -41.18
C THR A 47 36.28 2.67 -41.60
N ARG A 48 36.46 1.40 -41.97
CA ARG A 48 35.33 0.49 -42.25
C ARG A 48 35.61 -0.86 -41.62
N THR A 49 35.43 -0.90 -40.30
CA THR A 49 35.78 -2.06 -39.48
C THR A 49 34.55 -2.60 -38.78
N THR A 50 34.62 -3.90 -38.49
CA THR A 50 33.69 -4.57 -37.59
C THR A 50 34.42 -4.92 -36.30
N ILE A 51 33.66 -5.33 -35.29
CA ILE A 51 34.22 -5.71 -33.99
C ILE A 51 33.91 -7.17 -33.68
N SER A 52 34.79 -7.80 -32.90
CA SER A 52 34.54 -9.13 -32.38
C SER A 52 33.55 -9.08 -31.21
N ILE A 53 32.94 -10.22 -30.90
CA ILE A 53 32.11 -10.42 -29.69
C ILE A 53 32.91 -10.11 -28.42
N TRP A 54 34.21 -10.40 -28.41
CA TRP A 54 35.09 -10.10 -27.28
C TRP A 54 35.21 -8.59 -27.04
N THR A 55 35.36 -7.82 -28.12
CA THR A 55 35.36 -6.35 -28.07
C THR A 55 34.00 -5.82 -27.62
N ALA A 56 32.90 -6.36 -28.14
CA ALA A 56 31.54 -6.00 -27.72
C ALA A 56 31.29 -6.21 -26.21
N ARG A 57 31.79 -7.30 -25.62
CA ARG A 57 31.69 -7.54 -24.17
C ARG A 57 32.43 -6.48 -23.35
N ARG A 58 33.60 -6.04 -23.81
CA ARG A 58 34.32 -4.93 -23.16
C ARG A 58 33.55 -3.62 -23.28
N TRP A 59 32.91 -3.38 -24.42
CA TRP A 59 32.11 -2.18 -24.66
C TRP A 59 30.86 -2.11 -23.80
N LEU A 60 30.14 -3.22 -23.59
CA LEU A 60 29.03 -3.27 -22.62
C LEU A 60 29.46 -2.71 -21.25
N LYS A 61 30.59 -3.19 -20.73
CA LYS A 61 31.11 -2.72 -19.44
C LYS A 61 31.49 -1.23 -19.46
N ARG A 62 32.05 -0.74 -20.57
CA ARG A 62 32.47 0.67 -20.72
C ARG A 62 31.29 1.63 -20.92
N LEU A 63 30.19 1.13 -21.47
CA LEU A 63 28.92 1.85 -21.63
C LEU A 63 28.00 1.67 -20.39
N ASP A 64 28.56 1.31 -19.25
CA ASP A 64 27.88 1.08 -17.96
C ASP A 64 26.79 -0.01 -17.95
N TRP A 65 26.77 -0.91 -18.93
CA TRP A 65 25.91 -2.10 -18.88
C TRP A 65 26.51 -3.15 -17.94
N ARG A 66 25.68 -3.62 -17.01
CA ARG A 66 26.07 -4.61 -16.01
C ARG A 66 25.32 -5.93 -16.22
N TYR A 67 26.05 -7.04 -16.17
CA TYR A 67 25.46 -8.37 -16.16
C TYR A 67 25.14 -8.79 -14.73
N GLY A 68 23.87 -9.04 -14.44
CA GLY A 68 23.42 -9.45 -13.11
C GLY A 68 21.90 -9.56 -13.04
N LYS A 69 21.39 -9.97 -11.87
CA LYS A 69 19.95 -9.89 -11.61
C LYS A 69 19.56 -8.41 -11.53
N THR A 70 18.61 -7.99 -12.35
CA THR A 70 17.94 -6.71 -12.14
C THR A 70 17.37 -6.72 -10.72
N LYS A 71 17.68 -5.67 -9.95
CA LYS A 71 16.94 -5.45 -8.70
C LYS A 71 15.51 -5.21 -9.13
N ASN A 72 14.56 -5.97 -8.59
CA ASN A 72 13.14 -5.64 -8.75
C ASN A 72 13.00 -4.16 -8.38
N GLY A 73 12.34 -3.37 -9.23
CA GLY A 73 12.12 -1.96 -8.96
C GLY A 73 11.58 -1.81 -7.54
N MET A 74 12.24 -0.97 -6.75
CA MET A 74 11.74 -0.63 -5.42
C MET A 74 10.40 0.07 -5.62
N TYR A 75 9.40 -0.21 -4.78
CA TYR A 75 8.22 0.64 -4.71
C TYR A 75 8.73 2.08 -4.51
N ILE A 76 8.53 2.94 -5.52
CA ILE A 76 8.85 4.36 -5.37
C ILE A 76 7.79 4.89 -4.44
N ASP A 77 8.18 4.97 -3.19
CA ASP A 77 7.31 5.35 -2.13
C ASP A 77 7.00 6.84 -2.27
N GLY A 78 5.75 7.18 -2.61
CA GLY A 78 5.32 8.53 -2.94
C GLY A 78 5.31 9.50 -1.76
N HIS A 79 6.04 9.19 -0.68
CA HIS A 79 6.09 9.93 0.57
C HIS A 79 6.55 11.37 0.41
N GLU A 80 7.37 11.65 -0.60
CA GLU A 80 7.90 12.98 -0.90
C GLU A 80 7.01 13.80 -1.82
N ARG A 81 5.88 13.24 -2.31
CA ARG A 81 4.92 14.03 -3.08
C ARG A 81 4.37 15.16 -2.21
N GLU A 82 4.21 16.32 -2.83
CA GLU A 82 3.78 17.55 -2.15
C GLU A 82 2.47 17.36 -1.37
N ASP A 83 1.48 16.69 -1.96
CA ASP A 83 0.19 16.43 -1.32
C ASP A 83 0.29 15.46 -0.13
N VAL A 84 1.20 14.49 -0.19
CA VAL A 84 1.47 13.57 0.93
C VAL A 84 2.19 14.29 2.06
N VAL A 85 3.16 15.15 1.74
CA VAL A 85 3.88 15.97 2.72
C VAL A 85 2.93 16.94 3.41
N GLU A 86 2.05 17.61 2.66
CA GLU A 86 1.03 18.51 3.19
C GLU A 86 0.09 17.77 4.15
N TYR A 87 -0.43 16.60 3.74
CA TYR A 87 -1.27 15.77 4.61
C TYR A 87 -0.55 15.38 5.91
N ARG A 88 0.72 14.97 5.82
CA ARG A 88 1.53 14.59 7.00
C ARG A 88 1.75 15.75 7.95
N LYS A 89 1.98 16.96 7.44
CA LYS A 89 2.10 18.17 8.28
C LYS A 89 0.81 18.42 9.06
N GLY A 90 -0.34 18.41 8.39
CA GLY A 90 -1.64 18.58 9.05
C GLY A 90 -1.96 17.43 10.02
N PHE A 91 -1.53 16.20 9.73
CA PHE A 91 -1.63 15.09 10.68
C PHE A 91 -0.80 15.33 11.95
N LEU A 92 0.46 15.76 11.82
CA LEU A 92 1.33 16.06 12.96
C LEU A 92 0.78 17.19 13.84
N GLU A 93 0.17 18.21 13.24
CA GLU A 93 -0.50 19.27 14.00
C GLU A 93 -1.67 18.73 14.82
N ARG A 94 -2.53 17.88 14.24
CA ARG A 94 -3.59 17.20 14.99
C ARG A 94 -3.03 16.28 16.07
N TRP A 95 -1.95 15.56 15.77
CA TRP A 95 -1.31 14.64 16.70
C TRP A 95 -0.84 15.35 17.98
N LYS A 96 -0.24 16.53 17.84
CA LYS A 96 0.18 17.36 18.99
C LYS A 96 -0.99 17.70 19.92
N GLU A 97 -2.20 17.86 19.41
CA GLU A 97 -3.39 18.10 20.25
C GLU A 97 -3.86 16.84 20.99
N TYR A 98 -3.71 15.67 20.38
CA TYR A 98 -3.99 14.39 21.04
C TYR A 98 -2.97 14.07 22.13
N GLU A 99 -1.69 14.30 21.85
CA GLU A 99 -0.57 14.01 22.75
C GLU A 99 -0.68 14.76 24.09
N LYS A 100 -1.26 15.98 24.11
CA LYS A 100 -1.57 16.72 25.35
C LYS A 100 -2.48 15.96 26.33
N ARG A 101 -3.21 14.95 25.85
CA ARG A 101 -4.17 14.14 26.61
C ARG A 101 -3.66 12.73 26.90
N MET A 102 -2.43 12.40 26.49
CA MET A 102 -1.83 11.07 26.63
C MET A 102 -0.74 11.06 27.71
N ILE A 103 -0.48 9.88 28.27
CA ILE A 103 0.73 9.64 29.06
C ILE A 103 1.86 9.30 28.08
N ILE A 104 2.99 9.99 28.21
CA ILE A 104 4.16 9.79 27.35
C ILE A 104 5.20 8.96 28.11
N TYR A 105 5.73 7.93 27.45
CA TYR A 105 6.72 7.02 28.00
C TYR A 105 8.06 7.17 27.29
N ASP A 106 9.16 6.91 28.01
CA ASP A 106 10.48 6.74 27.41
C ASP A 106 10.68 5.30 26.87
N ASN A 107 11.84 5.04 26.25
CA ASN A 107 12.19 3.71 25.73
C ASN A 107 12.38 2.63 26.81
N HIS A 108 12.42 3.02 28.09
CA HIS A 108 12.53 2.11 29.23
C HIS A 108 11.18 1.91 29.94
N GLY A 109 10.10 2.55 29.44
CA GLY A 109 8.77 2.47 30.03
C GLY A 109 8.55 3.42 31.21
N ASN A 110 9.43 4.39 31.45
CA ASN A 110 9.22 5.42 32.47
C ASN A 110 8.32 6.52 31.94
N ILE A 111 7.44 7.05 32.79
CA ILE A 111 6.56 8.17 32.46
C ILE A 111 7.39 9.45 32.34
N ILE A 112 7.41 10.05 31.15
CA ILE A 112 8.02 11.36 30.86
C ILE A 112 7.03 12.47 31.20
N SER A 113 5.76 12.28 30.85
CA SER A 113 4.73 13.31 30.99
C SER A 113 3.38 12.68 31.26
N THR A 114 2.62 13.30 32.16
CA THR A 114 1.23 12.95 32.46
C THR A 114 0.35 14.12 32.03
N PRO A 115 -0.80 13.87 31.39
CA PRO A 115 -1.65 14.93 30.88
C PRO A 115 -2.32 15.66 32.05
N ASN A 116 -2.09 16.97 32.17
CA ASN A 116 -2.73 17.81 33.17
C ASN A 116 -4.10 18.27 32.63
N GLY A 117 -5.14 17.45 32.87
CA GLY A 117 -6.51 17.80 32.54
C GLY A 117 -7.14 18.74 33.58
N PRO A 118 -8.20 19.48 33.23
CA PRO A 118 -8.97 20.18 34.25
C PRO A 118 -9.59 19.16 35.21
N ALA A 119 -9.88 19.56 36.45
CA ALA A 119 -10.71 18.77 37.38
C ALA A 119 -12.18 18.78 36.87
N ILE A 120 -12.45 18.08 35.77
CA ILE A 120 -13.77 18.04 35.14
C ILE A 120 -14.61 16.95 35.85
N PRO A 121 -15.92 17.15 36.09
CA PRO A 121 -16.80 16.09 36.57
C PRO A 121 -16.69 14.83 35.71
N LEU A 122 -16.89 13.66 36.35
CA LEU A 122 -16.77 12.28 35.84
C LEU A 122 -17.40 11.95 34.47
N GLN A 123 -18.12 12.88 33.83
CA GLN A 123 -18.84 12.67 32.57
C GLN A 123 -18.02 12.98 31.30
N VAL A 124 -16.84 13.60 31.39
CA VAL A 124 -16.00 13.88 30.20
C VAL A 124 -14.70 13.06 30.26
N ARG A 125 -14.56 12.10 29.35
CA ARG A 125 -13.34 11.28 29.17
C ARG A 125 -12.20 12.13 28.62
N PHE A 126 -11.41 12.75 29.49
CA PHE A 126 -10.29 13.59 29.08
C PHE A 126 -9.08 12.78 28.62
N LYS A 127 -8.69 11.73 29.35
CA LYS A 127 -7.52 10.92 29.01
C LYS A 127 -7.69 10.21 27.66
N LEU A 128 -6.68 10.32 26.80
CA LEU A 128 -6.56 9.54 25.57
C LEU A 128 -5.57 8.40 25.77
N ILE A 129 -5.95 7.20 25.32
CA ILE A 129 -5.06 6.04 25.24
C ILE A 129 -4.91 5.68 23.76
N LEU A 130 -3.69 5.71 23.25
CA LEU A 130 -3.38 5.27 21.90
C LEU A 130 -3.53 3.75 21.83
N VAL A 131 -4.34 3.28 20.88
CA VAL A 131 -4.49 1.87 20.55
C VAL A 131 -4.00 1.67 19.12
N THR A 132 -2.84 1.03 18.96
CA THR A 132 -2.23 0.78 17.66
C THR A 132 -2.57 -0.62 17.18
N HIS A 133 -2.77 -0.79 15.88
CA HIS A 133 -3.07 -2.06 15.25
C HIS A 133 -2.16 -2.30 14.06
N ASP A 134 -1.74 -3.56 13.89
CA ASP A 134 -1.00 -4.01 12.70
C ASP A 134 -1.14 -5.54 12.53
N GLU A 135 -0.85 -6.02 11.32
CA GLU A 135 -0.82 -7.43 10.98
C GLU A 135 0.57 -7.90 10.55
N SER A 136 1.03 -8.98 11.16
CA SER A 136 2.30 -9.62 10.81
C SER A 136 2.09 -11.05 10.35
N THR A 137 2.68 -11.41 9.21
CA THR A 137 2.66 -12.78 8.70
C THR A 137 4.00 -13.46 8.93
N PHE A 138 3.94 -14.65 9.54
CA PHE A 138 5.08 -15.52 9.80
C PHE A 138 4.95 -16.81 8.97
N TYR A 139 6.05 -17.28 8.42
CA TYR A 139 6.09 -18.49 7.62
C TYR A 139 6.86 -19.61 8.31
N ALA A 140 6.42 -20.86 8.11
CA ALA A 140 7.01 -22.04 8.73
C ALA A 140 8.50 -22.24 8.40
N ASN A 141 8.96 -21.73 7.26
CA ASN A 141 10.35 -21.80 6.84
C ASN A 141 11.08 -20.45 6.93
N ASP A 142 10.55 -19.47 7.67
CA ASP A 142 11.22 -18.20 7.94
C ASP A 142 12.57 -18.45 8.60
N ARG A 143 13.62 -17.86 8.03
CA ARG A 143 14.99 -18.09 8.45
C ARG A 143 15.91 -16.95 8.04
N ARG A 144 17.04 -16.88 8.73
CA ARG A 144 18.15 -16.01 8.34
C ARG A 144 18.78 -16.52 7.05
N LYS A 145 18.49 -15.85 5.93
CA LYS A 145 19.02 -16.18 4.60
C LYS A 145 20.48 -15.74 4.40
N THR A 146 20.93 -14.74 5.16
CA THR A 146 22.28 -14.19 5.08
C THR A 146 23.12 -14.67 6.25
N LYS A 147 24.06 -15.58 5.97
CA LYS A 147 25.05 -16.06 6.93
C LYS A 147 26.45 -16.03 6.32
N TRP A 148 27.45 -15.86 7.17
CA TRP A 148 28.83 -16.21 6.82
C TRP A 148 28.93 -17.74 6.82
N SER A 149 29.51 -18.33 5.78
CA SER A 149 29.74 -19.77 5.68
C SER A 149 31.20 -20.03 5.34
N HIS A 150 31.76 -21.12 5.86
CA HIS A 150 33.14 -21.51 5.60
C HIS A 150 33.26 -22.21 4.25
N SER A 151 34.38 -22.07 3.54
CA SER A 151 34.55 -22.63 2.19
C SER A 151 34.46 -24.16 2.12
N SER A 152 34.70 -24.85 3.24
CA SER A 152 34.55 -26.31 3.36
C SER A 152 33.15 -26.77 3.81
N GLU A 153 32.25 -25.83 4.13
CA GLU A 153 30.89 -26.14 4.55
C GLU A 153 30.09 -26.68 3.36
N LYS A 154 29.56 -27.90 3.49
CA LYS A 154 28.75 -28.51 2.43
C LYS A 154 27.34 -27.90 2.44
N ALA A 155 26.83 -27.57 1.26
CA ALA A 155 25.47 -27.08 1.13
C ALA A 155 24.46 -28.17 1.56
N ALA A 156 23.62 -27.82 2.54
CA ALA A 156 22.50 -28.67 2.95
C ALA A 156 21.25 -28.33 2.10
N PRO A 157 20.50 -29.32 1.60
CA PRO A 157 19.24 -29.09 0.93
C PRO A 157 18.23 -28.42 1.86
N GLU A 158 17.53 -27.43 1.32
CA GLU A 158 16.54 -26.66 2.07
C GLU A 158 15.11 -26.99 1.62
N ARG A 159 14.15 -26.90 2.56
CA ARG A 159 12.74 -26.99 2.21
C ARG A 159 12.39 -25.87 1.22
N LYS A 160 11.76 -26.25 0.11
CA LYS A 160 11.37 -25.34 -0.97
C LYS A 160 10.21 -24.45 -0.53
N GLY A 161 10.31 -23.15 -0.83
CA GLY A 161 9.29 -22.16 -0.52
C GLY A 161 9.22 -21.76 0.96
N GLU A 162 8.30 -20.87 1.28
CA GLU A 162 8.15 -20.28 2.62
C GLU A 162 7.40 -21.21 3.58
N GLY A 163 6.66 -22.19 3.04
CA GLY A 163 5.86 -23.11 3.84
C GLY A 163 4.51 -22.50 4.26
N ALA A 164 3.86 -23.12 5.25
CA ALA A 164 2.58 -22.64 5.77
C ALA A 164 2.77 -21.31 6.52
N SER A 165 1.84 -20.37 6.38
CA SER A 165 1.88 -19.09 7.09
C SER A 165 0.90 -19.01 8.26
N ILE A 166 1.18 -18.14 9.21
CA ILE A 166 0.26 -17.70 10.25
C ILE A 166 0.33 -16.18 10.24
N MET A 167 -0.82 -15.53 10.14
CA MET A 167 -0.94 -14.09 10.33
C MET A 167 -1.42 -13.83 11.76
N ILE A 168 -0.75 -12.91 12.44
CA ILE A 168 -1.14 -12.40 13.74
C ILE A 168 -1.60 -10.98 13.54
N SER A 169 -2.82 -10.67 13.95
CA SER A 169 -3.36 -9.33 14.01
C SER A 169 -3.62 -9.00 15.48
N ASP A 170 -3.14 -7.85 15.96
CA ASP A 170 -3.24 -7.52 17.38
C ASP A 170 -3.34 -6.01 17.63
N PHE A 171 -3.87 -5.65 18.78
CA PHE A 171 -3.95 -4.27 19.26
C PHE A 171 -3.00 -4.08 20.45
N LEU A 172 -2.19 -3.03 20.39
CA LEU A 172 -1.25 -2.67 21.44
C LEU A 172 -1.58 -1.28 21.99
N THR A 173 -1.38 -1.10 23.30
CA THR A 173 -1.37 0.22 23.93
C THR A 173 -0.07 0.43 24.72
N PRO A 174 0.42 1.67 24.85
CA PRO A 174 1.61 1.95 25.64
C PRO A 174 1.50 1.52 27.11
N GLU A 175 0.30 1.64 27.69
CA GLU A 175 0.07 1.38 29.12
C GLU A 175 -0.04 -0.11 29.43
N TRP A 176 -0.47 -0.89 28.45
CA TRP A 176 -1.06 -2.20 28.69
C TRP A 176 -0.39 -3.33 27.92
N GLY A 177 0.44 -2.99 26.92
CA GLY A 177 0.88 -3.95 25.93
C GLY A 177 -0.32 -4.42 25.11
N ARG A 178 -0.48 -5.75 25.00
CA ARG A 178 -1.60 -6.36 24.27
C ARG A 178 -2.94 -5.97 24.88
N LEU A 179 -3.90 -5.64 24.02
CA LEU A 179 -5.26 -5.33 24.42
C LEU A 179 -6.01 -6.63 24.75
N ARG A 180 -6.03 -6.92 26.04
CA ARG A 180 -6.73 -8.05 26.64
C ARG A 180 -7.25 -7.66 28.02
N ASP A 181 -8.25 -8.37 28.49
CA ASP A 181 -8.64 -8.42 29.89
C ASP A 181 -8.40 -9.84 30.45
N ASP A 182 -9.03 -10.18 31.57
CA ASP A 182 -8.83 -11.48 32.23
C ASP A 182 -9.49 -12.65 31.48
N SER A 183 -10.53 -12.38 30.66
CA SER A 183 -11.29 -13.40 29.93
C SER A 183 -11.03 -13.41 28.43
N ASP A 184 -10.74 -12.24 27.85
CA ASP A 184 -10.78 -12.00 26.42
C ASP A 184 -9.52 -11.29 25.91
N GLU A 185 -9.14 -11.57 24.67
CA GLU A 185 -8.03 -10.91 23.98
C GLU A 185 -8.45 -10.49 22.57
N ALA A 186 -8.03 -9.30 22.15
CA ALA A 186 -8.35 -8.78 20.82
C ALA A 186 -7.47 -9.37 19.70
N GLN A 187 -6.59 -10.32 20.03
CA GLN A 187 -5.68 -10.91 19.06
C GLN A 187 -6.41 -11.90 18.15
N VAL A 188 -6.11 -11.82 16.86
CA VAL A 188 -6.55 -12.82 15.89
C VAL A 188 -5.34 -13.59 15.36
N ILE A 189 -5.38 -14.91 15.54
CA ILE A 189 -4.44 -15.85 14.92
C ILE A 189 -5.12 -16.43 13.68
N PHE A 190 -4.67 -16.01 12.50
CA PHE A 190 -5.27 -16.38 11.24
C PHE A 190 -4.37 -17.31 10.41
N LYS A 191 -4.87 -18.49 10.07
CA LYS A 191 -4.14 -19.49 9.30
C LYS A 191 -4.43 -19.30 7.80
N ALA A 192 -3.64 -18.46 7.14
CA ALA A 192 -3.86 -18.15 5.72
C ALA A 192 -3.73 -19.38 4.80
N GLY A 193 -4.62 -19.46 3.80
CA GLY A 193 -4.59 -20.45 2.72
C GLY A 193 -5.96 -21.04 2.34
N LYS A 194 -6.11 -21.46 1.07
CA LYS A 194 -7.37 -21.99 0.49
C LYS A 194 -7.97 -23.20 1.23
N ASN A 195 -7.14 -24.00 1.88
CA ASN A 195 -7.56 -25.16 2.68
C ASN A 195 -7.42 -24.91 4.20
N ARG A 196 -7.44 -23.63 4.60
CA ARG A 196 -7.31 -23.16 5.98
C ARG A 196 -8.35 -22.05 6.18
N ASP A 197 -7.98 -20.92 6.77
CA ASP A 197 -8.95 -19.86 7.11
C ASP A 197 -9.22 -18.92 5.91
N GLY A 198 -8.57 -19.15 4.76
CA GLY A 198 -8.77 -18.36 3.55
C GLY A 198 -7.90 -17.10 3.51
N TYR A 199 -8.54 -15.95 3.27
CA TYR A 199 -7.92 -14.62 3.21
C TYR A 199 -8.54 -13.73 4.29
N PHE A 200 -7.70 -13.03 5.04
CA PHE A 200 -8.17 -12.07 6.04
C PHE A 200 -8.88 -10.91 5.33
N SER A 201 -10.12 -10.67 5.74
CA SER A 201 -11.01 -9.70 5.11
C SER A 201 -11.25 -8.51 6.03
N ALA A 202 -11.79 -7.43 5.47
CA ALA A 202 -12.24 -6.30 6.26
C ALA A 202 -13.37 -6.66 7.25
N ASP A 203 -14.14 -7.73 6.99
CA ASP A 203 -15.18 -8.17 7.91
C ASP A 203 -14.57 -8.84 9.15
N ASP A 204 -13.45 -9.55 8.98
CA ASP A 204 -12.66 -10.09 10.10
C ASP A 204 -12.11 -8.96 10.98
N LEU A 205 -11.53 -7.93 10.35
CA LEU A 205 -11.06 -6.74 11.05
C LEU A 205 -12.20 -6.03 11.80
N LEU A 206 -13.37 -5.87 11.17
CA LEU A 206 -14.51 -5.22 11.81
C LEU A 206 -14.99 -5.97 13.06
N ASN A 207 -14.94 -7.31 13.04
CA ASN A 207 -15.26 -8.11 14.22
C ASN A 207 -14.19 -7.93 15.30
N GLN A 208 -12.91 -8.03 14.92
CA GLN A 208 -11.80 -7.82 15.85
C GLN A 208 -11.83 -6.42 16.50
N VAL A 209 -12.18 -5.37 15.76
CA VAL A 209 -12.31 -4.00 16.28
C VAL A 209 -13.46 -3.89 17.30
N LYS A 210 -14.56 -4.63 17.12
CA LYS A 210 -15.65 -4.65 18.11
C LYS A 210 -15.18 -5.27 19.42
N ASP A 211 -14.53 -6.43 19.33
CA ASP A 211 -13.98 -7.12 20.50
C ASP A 211 -12.94 -6.24 21.22
N ALA A 212 -12.08 -5.56 20.44
CA ALA A 212 -11.12 -4.59 20.96
C ALA A 212 -11.79 -3.41 21.68
N ILE A 213 -12.90 -2.88 21.16
CA ILE A 213 -13.66 -1.80 21.81
C ILE A 213 -14.24 -2.31 23.14
N ASP A 214 -14.84 -3.49 23.17
CA ASP A 214 -15.43 -4.05 24.39
C ASP A 214 -14.37 -4.26 25.49
N ILE A 215 -13.22 -4.85 25.13
CA ILE A 215 -12.07 -5.01 26.03
C ILE A 215 -11.54 -3.65 26.50
N PHE A 216 -11.45 -2.66 25.61
CA PHE A 216 -10.98 -1.32 25.95
C PHE A 216 -11.91 -0.62 26.95
N GLU A 217 -13.23 -0.69 26.73
CA GLU A 217 -14.23 -0.09 27.62
C GLU A 217 -14.22 -0.75 28.99
N SER A 218 -14.14 -2.08 29.03
CA SER A 218 -13.97 -2.88 30.26
C SER A 218 -12.72 -2.43 31.03
N ARG A 219 -11.55 -2.44 30.38
CA ARG A 219 -10.28 -2.15 31.05
C ARG A 219 -10.11 -0.70 31.45
N SER A 220 -10.67 0.23 30.68
CA SER A 220 -10.65 1.66 31.01
C SER A 220 -11.70 2.04 32.06
N ASN A 221 -12.64 1.15 32.41
CA ASN A 221 -13.80 1.46 33.24
C ASN A 221 -14.56 2.71 32.76
N GLY A 222 -14.55 2.95 31.44
CA GLY A 222 -15.13 4.14 30.82
C GLY A 222 -14.48 5.47 31.24
N THR A 223 -13.27 5.47 31.82
CA THR A 223 -12.57 6.68 32.29
C THR A 223 -11.69 7.33 31.21
N ALA A 224 -11.42 6.61 30.12
CA ALA A 224 -10.56 7.06 29.03
C ALA A 224 -11.24 6.89 27.67
N THR A 225 -10.80 7.67 26.69
CA THR A 225 -11.19 7.51 25.28
C THR A 225 -10.06 6.83 24.52
N GLY A 226 -10.37 5.76 23.80
CA GLY A 226 -9.42 5.09 22.91
C GLY A 226 -9.21 5.89 21.63
N LEU A 227 -7.96 6.19 21.29
CA LEU A 227 -7.58 6.69 19.98
C LEU A 227 -7.03 5.51 19.16
N PHE A 228 -7.87 4.91 18.33
CA PHE A 228 -7.49 3.79 17.48
C PHE A 228 -6.73 4.30 16.24
N MET A 229 -5.55 3.74 16.01
CA MET A 229 -4.68 4.08 14.89
C MET A 229 -4.45 2.85 14.02
N PHE A 230 -4.80 2.99 12.74
CA PHE A 230 -4.63 1.98 11.71
C PHE A 230 -3.72 2.52 10.61
N ASP A 231 -3.10 1.62 9.86
CA ASP A 231 -2.45 1.98 8.61
C ASP A 231 -3.50 2.23 7.48
N ASN A 232 -3.01 2.50 6.29
CA ASN A 232 -3.84 2.75 5.10
C ASN A 232 -3.98 1.53 4.19
N ALA A 233 -3.88 0.30 4.74
CA ALA A 233 -4.08 -0.92 3.97
C ALA A 233 -5.47 -0.91 3.30
N PRO A 234 -5.61 -1.48 2.08
CA PRO A 234 -6.89 -1.50 1.37
C PRO A 234 -8.05 -2.15 2.16
N SER A 235 -7.74 -3.13 3.02
CA SER A 235 -8.70 -3.75 3.96
C SER A 235 -9.28 -2.73 4.93
N HIS A 236 -8.46 -1.80 5.42
CA HIS A 236 -8.84 -0.79 6.42
C HIS A 236 -9.67 0.34 5.81
N GLN A 237 -9.64 0.46 4.48
CA GLN A 237 -10.36 1.49 3.72
C GLN A 237 -11.67 0.99 3.09
N LYS A 238 -12.15 -0.21 3.47
CA LYS A 238 -13.43 -0.73 2.97
C LYS A 238 -14.55 0.23 3.35
N ARG A 239 -15.23 0.74 2.33
CA ARG A 239 -16.44 1.54 2.51
C ARG A 239 -17.62 0.60 2.79
N ALA A 240 -18.61 1.11 3.50
CA ALA A 240 -19.86 0.39 3.69
C ALA A 240 -20.49 -0.01 2.33
N PRO A 241 -21.26 -1.12 2.26
CA PRO A 241 -21.82 -1.63 1.01
C PRO A 241 -22.72 -0.65 0.26
N ASP A 242 -23.35 0.28 0.97
CA ASP A 242 -24.25 1.33 0.49
C ASP A 242 -23.55 2.69 0.37
N ALA A 243 -22.23 2.75 0.50
CA ALA A 243 -21.50 4.02 0.51
C ALA A 243 -21.57 4.75 -0.83
N ARG A 244 -21.54 6.08 -0.77
CA ARG A 244 -21.58 6.93 -1.95
C ARG A 244 -20.30 6.77 -2.79
N SER A 245 -20.48 6.56 -4.10
CA SER A 245 -19.38 6.42 -5.05
C SER A 245 -19.72 7.07 -6.38
N ALA A 246 -18.96 8.11 -6.76
CA ALA A 246 -19.06 8.71 -8.10
C ALA A 246 -18.44 7.84 -9.21
N ARG A 247 -17.79 6.72 -8.86
CA ARG A 247 -17.13 5.87 -9.85
C ARG A 247 -18.18 5.12 -10.67
N LYS A 248 -18.04 5.18 -12.00
CA LYS A 248 -18.87 4.44 -12.97
C LYS A 248 -20.37 4.72 -12.89
N MET A 249 -20.77 5.88 -12.35
CA MET A 249 -22.17 6.30 -12.40
C MET A 249 -22.60 6.50 -13.88
N PRO A 250 -23.75 5.97 -14.30
CA PRO A 250 -24.27 6.22 -15.64
C PRO A 250 -24.74 7.67 -15.76
N LYS A 251 -24.65 8.23 -16.96
CA LYS A 251 -25.12 9.58 -17.23
C LYS A 251 -26.64 9.71 -17.06
N GLY A 252 -27.39 8.76 -17.64
CA GLY A 252 -28.86 8.73 -17.61
C GLY A 252 -29.43 7.69 -16.64
N PRO A 253 -30.77 7.62 -16.52
CA PRO A 253 -31.45 6.70 -15.63
C PRO A 253 -31.15 5.23 -15.91
N SER A 254 -31.16 4.38 -14.88
CA SER A 254 -30.91 2.94 -15.03
C SER A 254 -31.63 2.10 -13.98
N ALA A 255 -32.40 1.10 -14.44
CA ALA A 255 -33.25 0.25 -13.59
C ALA A 255 -32.50 -0.55 -12.53
N ASN A 256 -31.34 -1.11 -12.88
CA ASN A 256 -30.64 -2.11 -12.07
C ASN A 256 -29.21 -1.68 -11.74
N TRP A 257 -28.93 -0.38 -11.79
CA TRP A 257 -27.59 0.12 -11.55
C TRP A 257 -27.35 0.35 -10.06
N THR A 258 -26.35 -0.36 -9.55
CA THR A 258 -25.71 -0.07 -8.26
C THR A 258 -24.20 -0.05 -8.46
N HIS A 259 -23.50 0.69 -7.61
CA HIS A 259 -22.05 0.87 -7.69
C HIS A 259 -21.25 -0.42 -7.47
N HIS A 260 -21.85 -1.39 -6.78
CA HIS A 260 -21.38 -2.77 -6.68
C HIS A 260 -22.41 -3.68 -7.34
N LYS A 261 -21.98 -4.54 -8.27
CA LYS A 261 -22.89 -5.48 -8.96
C LYS A 261 -23.66 -6.30 -7.93
N ASN A 262 -24.99 -6.25 -7.97
CA ASN A 262 -25.91 -6.91 -7.02
C ASN A 262 -25.76 -6.43 -5.55
N GLY A 263 -25.08 -5.31 -5.32
CA GLY A 263 -25.01 -4.64 -4.02
C GLY A 263 -26.21 -3.72 -3.78
N PRO A 264 -26.35 -3.17 -2.57
CA PRO A 264 -27.46 -2.29 -2.22
C PRO A 264 -27.38 -0.96 -2.98
N GLU A 265 -28.50 -0.24 -2.96
CA GLU A 265 -28.57 1.16 -3.39
C GLU A 265 -27.61 2.01 -2.57
N MET A 266 -27.02 3.03 -3.20
CA MET A 266 -26.23 4.01 -2.46
C MET A 266 -27.12 4.81 -1.51
N ARG A 267 -26.66 5.00 -0.27
CA ARG A 267 -27.32 5.89 0.68
C ARG A 267 -27.43 7.32 0.14
N PRO A 268 -28.46 8.08 0.56
CA PRO A 268 -28.65 9.45 0.10
C PRO A 268 -27.44 10.37 0.34
N GLY A 269 -27.28 11.33 -0.56
CA GLY A 269 -26.42 12.49 -0.37
C GLY A 269 -27.00 13.46 0.67
N ARG A 270 -26.17 14.43 1.09
CA ARG A 270 -26.62 15.56 1.89
C ARG A 270 -26.21 16.84 1.19
N LEU A 271 -27.17 17.73 0.94
CA LEU A 271 -26.97 19.02 0.30
C LEU A 271 -26.46 20.06 1.32
N PRO A 272 -25.92 21.22 0.88
CA PRO A 272 -25.42 22.26 1.77
C PRO A 272 -26.47 22.82 2.75
N ASP A 273 -27.74 22.80 2.36
CA ASP A 273 -28.88 23.19 3.20
C ASP A 273 -29.27 22.13 4.26
N GLY A 274 -28.57 20.98 4.26
CA GLY A 274 -28.79 19.87 5.18
C GLY A 274 -29.84 18.86 4.72
N SER A 275 -30.54 19.12 3.62
CA SER A 275 -31.54 18.22 3.04
C SER A 275 -30.88 16.98 2.41
N THR A 276 -31.65 15.89 2.30
CA THR A 276 -31.18 14.63 1.72
C THR A 276 -31.43 14.59 0.22
N GLN A 277 -30.41 14.20 -0.54
CA GLN A 277 -30.54 13.97 -1.98
C GLN A 277 -30.55 12.47 -2.27
N SER A 278 -31.70 11.92 -2.65
CA SER A 278 -31.77 10.53 -3.13
C SER A 278 -31.17 10.42 -4.52
N PHE A 279 -30.36 9.37 -4.74
CA PHE A 279 -29.79 9.04 -6.05
C PHE A 279 -30.70 8.13 -6.88
N TYR A 280 -31.78 7.64 -6.29
CA TYR A 280 -32.74 6.73 -6.89
C TYR A 280 -34.12 7.38 -6.89
N PHE A 281 -34.90 7.12 -7.94
CA PHE A 281 -36.30 7.52 -7.98
C PHE A 281 -37.09 6.74 -6.92
N PRO A 282 -38.14 7.35 -6.33
CA PRO A 282 -38.94 6.69 -5.31
C PRO A 282 -39.68 5.48 -5.90
N ALA A 283 -40.11 4.56 -5.04
CA ALA A 283 -40.77 3.32 -5.46
C ALA A 283 -42.12 3.54 -6.16
N ASP A 284 -42.75 4.70 -5.97
CA ASP A 284 -44.00 5.13 -6.58
C ASP A 284 -43.80 5.99 -7.85
N HIS A 285 -42.57 6.15 -8.34
CA HIS A 285 -42.30 6.94 -9.53
C HIS A 285 -43.04 6.38 -10.77
N PRO A 286 -43.77 7.20 -11.55
CA PRO A 286 -44.75 6.74 -12.52
C PRO A 286 -44.18 5.88 -13.66
N THR A 287 -42.91 6.09 -14.03
CA THR A 287 -42.27 5.41 -15.17
C THR A 287 -40.95 4.72 -14.85
N MET A 288 -40.34 5.02 -13.70
CA MET A 288 -38.97 4.60 -13.36
C MET A 288 -38.83 4.31 -11.85
N PRO A 289 -39.72 3.50 -11.26
CA PRO A 289 -39.71 3.24 -9.82
C PRO A 289 -38.42 2.55 -9.39
N GLY A 290 -37.70 3.12 -8.42
CA GLY A 290 -36.43 2.57 -7.90
C GLY A 290 -35.23 2.66 -8.86
N TRP A 291 -35.38 3.28 -10.04
CA TRP A 291 -34.26 3.42 -10.96
C TRP A 291 -33.22 4.38 -10.38
N PHE A 292 -31.94 4.11 -10.61
CA PHE A 292 -30.91 5.10 -10.42
C PHE A 292 -31.18 6.29 -11.36
N LYS A 293 -31.14 7.53 -10.84
CA LYS A 293 -31.54 8.74 -11.56
C LYS A 293 -30.61 9.13 -12.73
N GLY A 294 -29.34 8.70 -12.66
CA GLY A 294 -28.29 9.16 -13.57
C GLY A 294 -27.63 10.45 -13.06
N MET A 295 -26.34 10.62 -13.38
CA MET A 295 -25.57 11.80 -12.95
C MET A 295 -26.19 13.11 -13.40
N GLU A 296 -26.76 13.16 -14.61
CA GLU A 296 -27.31 14.40 -15.17
C GLU A 296 -28.48 14.93 -14.32
N THR A 297 -29.40 14.05 -13.93
CA THR A 297 -30.54 14.39 -13.08
C THR A 297 -30.08 14.79 -11.69
N ILE A 298 -29.18 14.01 -11.09
CA ILE A 298 -28.64 14.28 -9.73
C ILE A 298 -27.95 15.65 -9.67
N ILE A 299 -27.23 16.05 -10.72
CA ILE A 299 -26.57 17.37 -10.76
C ILE A 299 -27.59 18.50 -10.93
N LYS A 300 -28.67 18.30 -11.71
CA LYS A 300 -29.74 19.31 -11.86
C LYS A 300 -30.56 19.51 -10.58
N GLU A 301 -30.64 18.50 -9.73
CA GLU A 301 -31.31 18.55 -8.42
C GLU A 301 -30.47 19.18 -7.31
N ARG A 302 -29.19 19.46 -7.57
CA ARG A 302 -28.23 20.00 -6.60
C ARG A 302 -28.23 21.52 -6.63
#